data_AF-A0A967G0Q4-F1
#
_entry.id   AF-A0A967G0Q4-F1
#
_cell.length_a   1.000
_cell.length_b   1.000
_cell.length_c   1.000
_cell.angle_alpha   90.00
_cell.angle_beta   90.00
_cell.angle_gamma   90.00
#
_symmetry.space_group_name_H-M   'P 1'
#
loop_
_entity.id
_entity.type
_entity.pdbx_description
1 polymer ?
#
loop_
_entity_poly.entity_id
_entity_poly.type
_entity_poly.pdbx_seq_one_letter_code
_entity_poly.pdbx_strand_id
1 'polypeptide(L)' 'MAAELQALNIEGLSILFVDDNSPDGTGRIADEMVQRHPEQINAIHNPNKGGLGRAYRIGFKYALDCGADFIIQMDCD' A
#
# COMPACT_ATOMS: atom_id res chain seq x y z
N MET A 1 6.04 9.35 5.75
CA MET A 1 4.63 8.91 5.86
C MET A 1 4.45 7.57 6.58
N ALA A 2 5.00 6.45 6.06
CA ALA A 2 4.74 5.13 6.65
C ALA A 2 5.26 4.96 8.09
N ALA A 3 6.44 5.52 8.40
CA ALA A 3 7.01 5.48 9.74
C ALA A 3 6.16 6.26 10.76
N GLU A 4 5.58 7.38 10.31
CA GLU A 4 4.72 8.24 11.11
C GLU A 4 3.38 7.56 11.39
N LEU A 5 2.82 6.84 10.42
CA LEU A 5 1.63 6.01 10.63
C LEU A 5 1.91 4.85 11.61
N GLN A 6 3.05 4.18 11.47
CA GLN A 6 3.47 3.14 12.40
C GLN A 6 3.65 3.68 13.83
N ALA A 7 4.18 4.91 13.98
CA ALA A 7 4.37 5.55 15.27
C ALA A 7 3.06 5.85 16.02
N LEU A 8 1.90 5.81 15.35
CA LEU A 8 0.60 5.95 16.00
C LEU A 8 0.24 4.74 16.89
N ASN A 9 0.95 3.60 16.74
CA ASN A 9 0.72 2.37 17.50
C ASN A 9 -0.75 1.90 17.48
N ILE A 10 -1.41 2.02 16.32
CA ILE A 10 -2.75 1.51 16.11
C ILE A 10 -2.67 -0.02 16.01
N GLU A 11 -3.36 -0.71 16.92
CA GLU A 11 -3.43 -2.17 16.90
C GLU A 11 -4.09 -2.66 15.60
N GLY A 12 -3.48 -3.66 14.95
CA GLY A 12 -3.98 -4.20 13.69
C GLY A 12 -3.76 -3.31 12.46
N LEU A 13 -2.98 -2.23 12.58
CA LEU A 13 -2.66 -1.37 11.43
C LEU A 13 -1.90 -2.16 10.35
N SER A 14 -2.44 -2.14 9.13
CA SER A 14 -1.77 -2.62 7.93
C SER A 14 -1.67 -1.50 6.90
N ILE A 15 -0.51 -1.40 6.24
CA ILE A 15 -0.23 -0.42 5.19
C ILE A 15 -0.06 -1.19 3.88
N LEU A 16 -0.82 -0.78 2.86
CA LEU A 16 -0.72 -1.34 1.51
C LEU A 16 -0.23 -0.26 0.54
N PHE A 17 0.86 -0.52 -0.15
CA PHE A 17 1.27 0.24 -1.32
C PHE A 17 0.69 -0.40 -2.59
N VAL A 18 0.07 0.41 -3.44
CA VAL A 18 -0.37 -0.02 -4.77
C VAL A 18 0.41 0.76 -5.81
N ASP A 19 1.37 0.09 -6.44
CA ASP A 19 2.20 0.66 -7.49
C ASP A 19 1.61 0.33 -8.87
N ASP A 20 1.29 1.37 -9.65
CA ASP A 20 0.68 1.23 -10.98
C ASP A 20 1.73 1.37 -12.10
N ASN A 21 2.80 0.58 -11.99
CA ASN A 21 3.95 0.59 -12.90
C ASN A 21 4.66 1.96 -12.95
N SER A 22 5.03 2.47 -11.77
CA SER A 22 5.75 3.75 -11.67
C SER A 22 7.14 3.64 -12.30
N PRO A 23 7.52 4.55 -13.21
CA PRO A 23 8.79 4.44 -13.95
C PRO A 23 10.00 4.94 -13.15
N ASP A 24 9.78 5.53 -11.98
CA ASP A 24 10.77 6.24 -11.16
C ASP A 24 11.42 5.35 -10.09
N GLY A 25 11.02 4.09 -9.98
CA GLY A 25 11.52 3.15 -8.98
C GLY A 25 10.74 3.17 -7.66
N THR A 26 9.58 3.84 -7.60
CA THR A 26 8.67 3.78 -6.45
C THR A 26 8.31 2.34 -6.08
N GLY A 27 8.07 1.47 -7.06
CA GLY A 27 7.82 0.06 -6.81
C GLY A 27 8.93 -0.65 -6.03
N ARG A 28 10.20 -0.39 -6.37
CA ARG A 28 11.36 -0.95 -5.65
C ARG A 28 11.42 -0.46 -4.20
N ILE A 29 11.08 0.80 -3.96
CA ILE A 29 11.05 1.37 -2.60
C ILE A 29 9.95 0.69 -1.79
N ALA A 30 8.77 0.43 -2.40
CA ALA A 30 7.70 -0.32 -1.75
C ALA A 30 8.15 -1.73 -1.37
N ASP A 31 8.86 -2.45 -2.25
CA ASP A 31 9.43 -3.76 -1.94
C ASP A 31 10.41 -3.73 -0.75
N GLU A 32 11.29 -2.73 -0.69
CA GLU A 32 12.21 -2.56 0.43
C GLU A 32 11.47 -2.31 1.75
N MET A 33 10.36 -1.57 1.71
CA MET A 33 9.52 -1.32 2.89
C MET A 33 8.81 -2.59 3.37
N VAL A 34 8.29 -3.41 2.45
CA VAL A 34 7.73 -4.73 2.76
C VAL A 34 8.78 -5.61 3.42
N GLN A 35 10.01 -5.66 2.90
CA GLN A 35 11.09 -6.47 3.48
C GLN A 35 11.46 -6.06 4.91
N ARG A 36 11.42 -4.76 5.21
CA ARG A 36 11.72 -4.24 6.56
C ARG A 36 10.58 -4.50 7.56
N HIS A 37 9.34 -4.56 7.08
CA HIS A 37 8.14 -4.65 7.93
C HIS A 37 7.10 -5.64 7.37
N PRO A 38 7.45 -6.93 7.18
CA PRO A 38 6.62 -7.88 6.43
C PRO A 38 5.29 -8.22 7.09
N GLU A 39 5.15 -7.96 8.39
CA GLU A 39 3.90 -8.20 9.14
C GLU A 39 2.89 -7.06 9.02
N GLN A 40 3.34 -5.85 8.65
CA GLN A 40 2.51 -4.64 8.64
C GLN A 40 2.40 -4.00 7.26
N ILE A 41 3.42 -4.13 6.42
CA ILE A 41 3.50 -3.47 5.12
C ILE A 41 3.39 -4.52 4.01
N ASN A 42 2.48 -4.24 3.07
CA ASN A 42 2.25 -5.02 1.86
C ASN A 42 2.42 -4.13 0.63
N ALA A 43 2.75 -4.74 -0.52
CA ALA A 43 2.80 -4.05 -1.81
C ALA A 43 2.12 -4.89 -2.90
N ILE A 44 1.41 -4.22 -3.80
CA ILE A 44 0.87 -4.80 -5.02
C ILE A 44 1.39 -3.99 -6.20
N HIS A 45 2.03 -4.68 -7.15
CA HIS A 45 2.49 -4.10 -8.41
C HIS A 45 1.54 -4.48 -9.54
N ASN A 46 0.96 -3.49 -10.19
CA ASN A 46 0.18 -3.71 -11.40
C ASN A 46 1.14 -3.66 -12.61
N PRO A 47 1.23 -4.72 -13.44
CA PRO A 47 2.19 -4.77 -14.55
C PRO A 47 1.88 -3.78 -15.68
N ASN A 48 0.65 -3.26 -15.75
CA ASN A 48 0.23 -2.32 -16.79
C ASN A 48 -0.36 -1.06 -16.16
N LYS A 49 0.22 0.10 -16.50
CA LYS A 49 -0.25 1.42 -16.05
C LYS A 49 -1.73 1.60 -16.41
N GLY A 50 -2.60 1.62 -15.40
CA GLY A 50 -4.05 1.65 -15.54
C GLY A 50 -4.72 2.89 -14.93
N GLY A 51 -3.94 3.79 -14.33
CA GLY A 51 -4.39 5.01 -13.67
C GLY A 51 -4.86 4.82 -12.23
N LEU A 52 -4.98 5.93 -11.51
CA LEU A 52 -5.31 5.99 -10.08
C LEU A 52 -6.59 5.24 -9.70
N GLY A 53 -7.67 5.39 -10.49
CA GLY A 53 -8.93 4.72 -10.21
C GLY A 53 -8.82 3.19 -10.21
N ARG A 54 -7.93 2.62 -11.02
CA ARG A 54 -7.68 1.18 -11.00
C ARG A 54 -6.86 0.79 -9.76
N ALA A 55 -5.83 1.56 -9.43
CA ALA A 55 -5.02 1.34 -8.23
C ALA A 55 -5.88 1.34 -6.97
N TYR A 56 -6.79 2.32 -6.82
CA TYR A 56 -7.71 2.38 -5.68
C TYR A 56 -8.63 1.16 -5.62
N ARG A 57 -9.21 0.71 -6.73
CA ARG A 57 -10.06 -0.50 -6.73
C ARG A 57 -9.29 -1.74 -6.30
N ILE A 58 -8.04 -1.89 -6.72
CA ILE A 58 -7.18 -3.00 -6.31
C ILE A 58 -6.91 -2.93 -4.80
N GLY A 59 -6.52 -1.75 -4.30
CA GLY A 59 -6.23 -1.55 -2.89
C GLY A 59 -7.45 -1.79 -1.99
N PHE A 60 -8.60 -1.21 -2.35
CA PHE A 60 -9.85 -1.41 -1.60
C PHE A 60 -10.30 -2.86 -1.62
N LYS A 61 -10.21 -3.55 -2.77
CA LYS A 61 -10.53 -4.98 -2.83
C LYS A 61 -9.63 -5.79 -1.91
N TYR A 62 -8.31 -5.56 -1.94
CA TYR A 62 -7.38 -6.25 -1.06
C TYR A 62 -7.71 -6.02 0.42
N ALA A 63 -7.91 -4.76 0.83
CA ALA A 63 -8.23 -4.43 2.22
C ALA A 63 -9.53 -5.11 2.69
N LEU A 64 -10.57 -5.13 1.84
CA LEU A 64 -11.83 -5.82 2.14
C LEU A 64 -11.64 -7.34 2.22
N ASP A 65 -10.87 -7.95 1.32
CA ASP A 65 -10.57 -9.39 1.33
C ASP A 65 -9.77 -9.78 2.59
N CYS A 66 -8.95 -8.87 3.13
CA CYS A 66 -8.25 -9.01 4.41
C CYS A 66 -9.13 -8.74 5.65
N GLY A 67 -10.40 -8.35 5.45
CA GLY A 67 -11.33 -8.11 6.55
C GLY A 67 -11.17 -6.76 7.25
N ALA A 68 -10.64 -5.74 6.57
CA ALA A 68 -10.48 -4.42 7.17
C ALA A 68 -11.83 -3.78 7.55
N ASP A 69 -11.96 -3.33 8.80
CA ASP A 69 -13.13 -2.58 9.29
C ASP A 69 -13.15 -1.13 8.78
N PHE A 70 -11.96 -0.54 8.62
CA PHE A 70 -11.76 0.83 8.17
C PHE A 70 -10.70 0.86 7.08
N ILE A 71 -10.93 1.67 6.05
CA ILE A 71 -9.97 1.86 4.96
C ILE A 71 -9.71 3.35 4.79
N ILE A 72 -8.44 3.72 4.85
CA ILE A 72 -7.96 5.07 4.60
C ILE A 72 -7.14 5.03 3.32
N GLN A 73 -7.46 5.92 2.39
CA GLN A 73 -6.67 6.12 1.17
C GLN A 73 -5.90 7.43 1.30
N MET A 74 -4.65 7.42 0.86
CA MET A 74 -3.75 8.58 0.85
C MET A 74 -2.91 8.55 -0.43
N ASP A 75 -2.68 9.72 -1.02
CA ASP A 75 -1.75 9.87 -2.13
C ASP A 75 -0.29 9.87 -1.60
N CYS A 76 0.64 9.45 -2.45
CA CYS A 76 2.05 9.23 -2.07
C CYS A 76 3.02 10.25 -2.69
N ASP A 77 2.54 11.46 -3.00
CA ASP A 77 3.32 12.57 -3.56
C ASP A 77 4.03 13.44 -2.51
#